data_AF-A0A397BEZ4-F1
#
_entry.id   AF-A0A397BEZ4-F1
#
_cell.length_a   1.000
_cell.length_b   1.000
_cell.length_c   1.000
_cell.angle_alpha   90.00
_cell.angle_beta   90.00
_cell.angle_gamma   90.00
#
_symmetry.space_group_name_H-M   'P 1'
#
loop_
_entity.id
_entity.type
_entity.pdbx_description
1 polymer ?
#
loop_
_entity_poly.entity_id
_entity_poly.type
_entity_poly.pdbx_seq_one_letter_code
_entity_poly.pdbx_strand_id
1 'polypeptide(L)'
;EAQLVPEAKDFTSWKKRNGVALDTKVFCLTGWYPVIKETLEKRGWHHNPDRNSPYFDLKWALKSDDLKSVKLNDDQLVNHFLQNTAITTKSGLLHNLRKYATQSYYMYFRYIHAEGMLKRLGDKCRNANALPHVNAGVLDVLLSVCRKRQEILPDDILDNPLACGTDAIHMLFNWGAI
;
A
#
# COMPACT_ATOMS: atom_id res chain seq x y z
N GLU A 1 2.79 44.89 14.45
CA GLU A 1 3.02 43.93 15.55
C GLU A 1 1.86 42.94 15.58
N ALA A 2 2.13 41.65 15.42
CA ALA A 2 1.09 40.63 15.63
C ALA A 2 0.88 40.51 17.14
N GLN A 3 -0.27 40.97 17.65
CA GLN A 3 -0.64 40.74 19.04
C GLN A 3 -0.66 39.23 19.30
N LEU A 4 0.25 38.76 20.15
CA LEU A 4 0.27 37.40 20.67
C LEU A 4 -0.97 37.23 21.55
N VAL A 5 -2.09 36.87 20.93
CA VAL A 5 -3.29 36.45 21.66
C VAL A 5 -2.89 35.21 22.47
N PRO A 6 -3.05 35.21 23.81
CA PRO A 6 -2.72 34.05 24.62
C PRO A 6 -3.47 32.83 24.11
N GLU A 7 -2.80 31.69 23.96
CA GLU A 7 -3.47 30.44 23.58
C GLU A 7 -4.68 30.21 24.50
N ALA A 8 -5.79 29.74 23.92
CA ALA A 8 -6.92 29.33 24.73
C ALA A 8 -6.48 28.22 25.69
N LYS A 9 -7.07 28.17 26.89
CA LYS A 9 -6.75 27.11 27.85
C LYS A 9 -7.37 25.77 27.44
N ASP A 10 -8.54 25.83 26.81
CA ASP A 10 -9.33 24.69 26.37
C ASP A 10 -10.19 25.05 25.14
N PHE A 11 -10.76 24.03 24.52
CA PHE A 11 -11.57 24.18 23.31
C PHE A 11 -12.85 25.01 23.54
N THR A 12 -13.44 24.90 24.74
CA THR A 12 -14.60 25.70 25.17
C THR A 12 -14.28 27.19 25.19
N SER A 13 -13.13 27.56 25.75
CA SER A 13 -12.63 28.93 25.82
C SER A 13 -12.30 29.45 24.42
N TRP A 14 -11.74 28.60 23.56
CA TRP A 14 -11.49 28.94 22.16
C TRP A 14 -12.81 29.27 21.44
N LYS A 15 -13.85 28.43 21.60
CA LYS A 15 -15.18 28.68 21.00
C LYS A 15 -15.77 30.01 21.46
N LYS A 16 -15.76 30.27 22.77
CA LYS A 16 -16.25 31.55 23.34
C LYS A 16 -15.52 32.77 22.77
N ARG A 17 -14.19 32.71 22.65
CA ARG A 17 -13.38 33.81 22.10
C ARG A 17 -13.64 34.08 20.61
N ASN A 18 -14.02 33.03 19.86
CA ASN A 18 -14.31 33.12 18.43
C ASN A 18 -15.82 33.29 18.14
N GLY A 19 -16.65 33.51 19.17
CA GLY A 19 -18.11 33.68 18.99
C GLY A 19 -18.82 32.41 18.48
N VAL A 20 -18.23 31.23 18.69
CA VAL A 20 -18.78 29.94 18.28
C VAL A 20 -19.63 29.38 19.41
N ALA A 21 -20.87 28.99 19.11
CA ALA A 21 -21.72 28.32 20.10
C ALA A 21 -21.10 26.98 20.54
N LEU A 22 -21.33 26.57 21.79
CA LEU A 22 -20.63 25.43 22.39
C LEU A 22 -20.93 24.10 21.69
N ASP A 23 -22.15 23.97 21.20
CA ASP A 23 -22.68 22.84 20.43
C ASP A 23 -22.23 22.84 18.96
N THR A 24 -21.83 24.00 18.43
CA THR A 24 -21.38 24.13 17.05
C THR A 24 -20.05 23.40 16.83
N LYS A 25 -20.02 22.53 15.82
CA LYS A 25 -18.82 21.78 15.41
C LYS A 25 -17.85 22.65 14.64
N VAL A 26 -16.56 22.44 14.82
CA VAL A 26 -15.49 23.24 14.24
C VAL A 26 -14.67 22.39 13.28
N PHE A 27 -14.35 22.93 12.10
CA PHE A 27 -13.45 22.26 11.16
C PHE A 27 -12.29 23.14 10.70
N CYS A 28 -11.16 22.49 10.39
CA CYS A 28 -9.97 23.10 9.79
C CYS A 28 -9.65 22.48 8.42
N LEU A 29 -9.15 23.29 7.50
CA LEU A 29 -8.67 22.83 6.18
C LEU A 29 -7.21 23.23 5.99
N THR A 30 -6.32 22.29 5.61
CA THR A 30 -4.91 22.64 5.29
C THR A 30 -4.70 22.98 3.81
N GLY A 31 -5.64 22.59 2.95
CA GLY A 31 -5.60 22.77 1.49
C GLY A 31 -6.85 23.43 0.90
N TRP A 32 -6.87 23.58 -0.42
CA TRP A 32 -8.00 24.16 -1.15
C TRP A 32 -9.10 23.11 -1.37
N TYR A 33 -10.16 23.19 -0.57
CA TYR A 33 -11.31 22.27 -0.62
C TYR A 33 -12.64 23.03 -0.57
N PRO A 34 -13.01 23.77 -1.64
CA PRO A 34 -14.21 24.63 -1.64
C PRO A 34 -15.49 23.82 -1.40
N VAL A 35 -15.61 22.65 -2.03
CA VAL A 35 -16.79 21.77 -1.88
C VAL A 35 -16.94 21.26 -0.44
N ILE A 36 -15.84 20.85 0.21
CA ILE A 36 -15.87 20.39 1.61
C ILE A 36 -16.24 21.55 2.53
N LYS A 37 -15.61 22.72 2.32
CA LYS A 37 -15.89 23.94 3.08
C LYS A 37 -17.38 24.30 3.02
N GLU A 38 -17.91 24.48 1.81
CA GLU A 38 -19.31 24.83 1.60
C GLU A 38 -20.27 23.79 2.18
N THR A 39 -19.94 22.50 2.05
CA THR A 39 -20.77 21.41 2.57
C THR A 39 -20.82 21.43 4.11
N LEU A 40 -19.70 21.69 4.77
CA LEU A 40 -19.64 21.76 6.24
C LEU A 40 -20.28 23.05 6.76
N GLU A 41 -20.06 24.19 6.11
CA GLU A 41 -20.74 25.45 6.45
C GLU A 41 -22.26 25.34 6.28
N LYS A 42 -22.76 24.68 5.21
CA LYS A 42 -24.20 24.38 5.03
C LYS A 42 -24.78 23.49 6.13
N ARG A 43 -23.95 22.68 6.80
CA ARG A 43 -24.34 21.88 7.97
C ARG A 43 -24.26 22.65 9.29
N GLY A 44 -23.95 23.94 9.26
CA GLY A 44 -23.80 24.79 10.43
C GLY A 44 -22.46 24.62 11.16
N TRP A 45 -21.44 24.01 10.52
CA TRP A 45 -20.12 23.90 11.13
C TRP A 45 -19.35 25.22 10.98
N HIS A 46 -18.57 25.56 11.99
CA HIS A 46 -17.72 26.74 11.99
C HIS A 46 -16.34 26.43 11.38
N HIS A 47 -15.94 27.20 10.37
CA HIS A 47 -14.62 27.08 9.76
C HIS A 47 -13.58 27.85 10.59
N ASN A 48 -12.63 27.13 11.18
CA ASN A 48 -11.45 27.72 11.79
C ASN A 48 -10.36 27.94 10.71
N PRO A 49 -10.01 29.20 10.37
CA PRO A 49 -9.04 29.48 9.31
C PRO A 49 -7.59 29.18 9.72
N ASP A 50 -7.32 29.01 11.02
CA ASP A 50 -5.99 28.64 11.51
C ASP A 50 -5.74 27.15 11.28
N ARG A 51 -4.86 26.88 10.30
CA ARG A 51 -4.48 25.53 9.86
C ARG A 51 -3.68 24.76 10.91
N ASN A 52 -3.00 25.47 11.80
CA ASN A 52 -2.14 24.89 12.83
C ASN A 52 -2.86 24.79 14.18
N SER A 53 -4.08 25.31 14.26
CA SER A 53 -4.88 25.29 15.48
C SER A 53 -5.09 23.84 15.97
N PRO A 54 -4.91 23.58 17.27
CA PRO A 54 -5.32 22.31 17.88
C PRO A 54 -6.83 22.25 18.12
N TYR A 55 -7.57 23.35 17.89
CA TYR A 55 -8.99 23.50 18.19
C TYR A 55 -9.86 23.18 16.98
N PHE A 56 -10.25 21.92 16.85
CA PHE A 56 -11.15 21.42 15.81
C PHE A 56 -11.86 20.14 16.27
N ASP A 57 -13.04 19.89 15.71
CA ASP A 57 -13.70 18.57 15.74
C ASP A 57 -13.25 17.74 14.52
N LEU A 58 -13.08 18.38 13.35
CA LEU A 58 -12.62 17.73 12.11
C LEU A 58 -11.50 18.54 11.44
N LYS A 59 -10.36 17.91 11.16
CA LYS A 59 -9.30 18.50 10.34
C LYS A 59 -9.18 17.76 9.02
N TRP A 60 -9.47 18.44 7.93
CA TRP A 60 -9.32 17.92 6.58
C TRP A 60 -7.98 18.38 5.99
N ALA A 61 -7.02 17.47 5.98
CA ALA A 61 -5.68 17.72 5.50
C ALA A 61 -5.49 17.33 4.03
N LEU A 62 -4.68 18.11 3.33
CA LEU A 62 -4.23 17.80 1.96
C LEU A 62 -3.24 16.64 1.96
N LYS A 63 -2.24 16.69 2.84
CA LYS A 63 -1.21 15.66 2.95
C LYS A 63 -1.24 15.06 4.35
N SER A 64 -0.89 13.77 4.45
CA SER A 64 -0.69 13.10 5.74
C SER A 64 0.37 13.81 6.60
N ASP A 65 1.35 14.47 5.96
CA ASP A 65 2.41 15.21 6.64
C ASP A 65 1.90 16.42 7.42
N ASP A 66 0.77 17.02 7.00
CA ASP A 66 0.14 18.13 7.72
C ASP A 66 -0.44 17.69 9.08
N LEU A 67 -0.48 16.38 9.34
CA LEU A 67 -1.02 15.77 10.55
C LEU A 67 0.06 15.12 11.44
N LYS A 68 1.31 15.01 10.97
CA LYS A 68 2.40 14.34 11.71
C LYS A 68 2.70 14.96 13.07
N SER A 69 2.55 16.28 13.20
CA SER A 69 2.77 17.02 14.45
C SER A 69 1.51 17.18 15.30
N VAL A 70 0.36 16.74 14.81
CA VAL A 70 -0.93 16.91 15.48
C VAL A 70 -1.11 15.76 16.47
N LYS A 71 -1.15 16.07 17.76
CA LYS A 71 -1.65 15.14 18.78
C LYS A 71 -3.17 15.23 18.79
N LEU A 72 -3.83 14.14 18.38
CA LEU A 72 -5.28 14.06 18.35
C LEU A 72 -5.82 13.69 19.73
N ASN A 73 -6.88 14.38 20.15
CA ASN A 73 -7.74 13.91 21.23
C ASN A 73 -8.72 12.86 20.68
N ASP A 74 -9.30 12.03 21.56
CA ASP A 74 -10.17 10.89 21.19
C ASP A 74 -11.40 11.31 20.35
N ASP A 75 -11.86 12.53 20.57
CA ASP A 75 -13.04 13.15 19.96
C ASP A 75 -12.71 13.99 18.71
N GLN A 76 -11.44 14.02 18.28
CA GLN A 76 -10.99 14.70 17.07
C GLN A 76 -10.86 13.76 15.87
N LEU A 77 -11.33 14.23 14.71
CA LEU A 77 -11.33 13.46 13.48
C LEU A 77 -10.38 14.06 12.43
N VAL A 78 -9.74 13.17 11.67
CA VAL A 78 -8.89 13.52 10.53
C VAL A 78 -9.18 12.59 9.34
N ASN A 79 -8.92 13.07 8.12
CA ASN A 79 -9.19 12.32 6.89
C ASN A 79 -8.04 11.40 6.44
N HIS A 80 -6.96 11.26 7.21
CA HIS A 80 -5.84 10.37 6.89
C HIS A 80 -5.61 9.35 8.01
N PHE A 81 -5.49 8.09 7.63
CA PHE A 81 -5.00 7.05 8.54
C PHE A 81 -3.48 7.12 8.66
N LEU A 82 -2.98 6.99 9.88
CA LEU A 82 -1.56 6.81 10.12
C LEU A 82 -1.06 5.55 9.42
N GLN A 83 0.17 5.60 8.89
CA GLN A 83 0.84 4.47 8.24
C GLN A 83 0.14 3.91 6.99
N ASN A 84 -0.66 4.72 6.28
CA ASN A 84 -1.30 4.29 5.02
C ASN A 84 -0.30 3.81 3.96
N THR A 85 0.98 4.19 4.07
CA THR A 85 2.06 3.82 3.14
C THR A 85 2.25 2.30 3.04
N ALA A 86 1.84 1.56 4.06
CA ALA A 86 1.75 0.10 4.07
C ALA A 86 0.91 -0.47 2.91
N ILE A 87 -0.10 0.27 2.43
CA ILE A 87 -1.00 -0.18 1.35
C ILE A 87 -1.03 0.76 0.14
N THR A 88 -0.71 2.04 0.33
CA THR A 88 -0.76 3.05 -0.75
C THR A 88 0.55 3.16 -1.53
N THR A 89 1.63 2.52 -1.08
CA THR A 89 2.90 2.47 -1.83
C THR A 89 3.12 1.09 -2.42
N LYS A 90 3.72 1.02 -3.61
CA LYS A 90 4.08 -0.25 -4.26
C LYS A 90 4.97 -1.11 -3.36
N SER A 91 5.99 -0.53 -2.75
CA SER A 91 6.92 -1.24 -1.86
C SER A 91 6.26 -1.70 -0.57
N GLY A 92 5.46 -0.85 0.09
CA GLY A 92 4.72 -1.20 1.30
C GLY A 92 3.72 -2.32 1.04
N LEU A 93 2.95 -2.21 -0.04
CA LEU A 93 1.97 -3.23 -0.42
C LEU A 93 2.65 -4.57 -0.72
N LEU A 94 3.71 -4.55 -1.53
CA LEU A 94 4.49 -5.75 -1.83
C LEU A 94 5.10 -6.38 -0.58
N HIS A 95 5.59 -5.59 0.38
CA HIS A 95 6.13 -6.11 1.63
C HIS A 95 5.05 -6.83 2.45
N ASN A 96 3.86 -6.23 2.56
CA ASN A 96 2.74 -6.81 3.28
C ASN A 96 2.19 -8.09 2.62
N LEU A 97 2.12 -8.11 1.28
CA LEU A 97 1.70 -9.29 0.53
C LEU A 97 2.78 -10.38 0.53
N ARG A 98 4.07 -10.00 0.52
CA ARG A 98 5.18 -10.96 0.53
C ARG A 98 5.19 -11.81 1.79
N LYS A 99 4.70 -11.31 2.93
CA LYS A 99 4.50 -12.14 4.14
C LYS A 99 3.66 -13.40 3.84
N TYR A 100 2.72 -13.31 2.89
CA TYR A 100 1.86 -14.41 2.48
C TYR A 100 2.35 -15.13 1.21
N ALA A 101 3.31 -14.56 0.46
CA ALA A 101 3.69 -15.00 -0.88
C ALA A 101 5.22 -15.14 -1.10
N THR A 102 6.04 -15.21 -0.04
CA THR A 102 7.50 -15.23 -0.21
C THR A 102 7.97 -16.45 -1.01
N GLN A 103 7.40 -17.63 -0.76
CA GLN A 103 7.76 -18.85 -1.51
C GLN A 103 7.31 -18.77 -2.98
N SER A 104 6.13 -18.21 -3.26
CA SER A 104 5.62 -18.10 -4.63
C SER A 104 6.47 -17.16 -5.49
N TYR A 105 7.01 -16.06 -4.94
CA TYR A 105 7.90 -15.17 -5.70
C TYR A 105 9.20 -15.86 -6.14
N TYR A 106 9.87 -16.58 -5.24
CA TYR A 106 11.11 -17.31 -5.58
C TYR A 106 10.86 -18.42 -6.61
N MET A 107 9.75 -19.15 -6.46
CA MET A 107 9.37 -20.19 -7.43
C MET A 107 9.01 -19.60 -8.78
N TYR A 108 8.27 -18.49 -8.82
CA TYR A 108 7.91 -17.80 -10.05
C TYR A 108 9.15 -17.32 -10.83
N PHE A 109 10.14 -16.75 -10.13
CA PHE A 109 11.41 -16.38 -10.77
C PHE A 109 12.15 -17.60 -11.35
N ARG A 110 12.21 -18.71 -10.60
CA ARG A 110 12.82 -19.97 -11.07
C ARG A 110 12.13 -20.52 -12.32
N TYR A 111 10.80 -20.47 -12.34
CA TYR A 111 10.00 -20.91 -13.48
C TYR A 111 10.21 -20.03 -14.72
N ILE A 112 10.13 -18.71 -14.58
CA ILE A 112 10.37 -17.78 -15.70
C ILE A 112 11.79 -17.95 -16.24
N HIS A 113 12.79 -18.06 -15.36
CA HIS A 113 14.17 -18.22 -15.78
C HIS A 113 14.37 -19.52 -16.56
N ALA A 114 13.80 -20.63 -16.06
CA ALA A 114 13.89 -21.91 -16.72
C ALA A 114 13.22 -21.91 -18.10
N GLU A 115 12.01 -21.35 -18.18
CA GLU A 115 11.27 -21.19 -19.42
C GLU A 115 12.04 -20.32 -20.44
N GLY A 116 12.63 -19.21 -19.98
CA GLY A 116 13.43 -18.32 -20.82
C GLY A 116 14.69 -18.99 -21.37
N MET A 117 15.37 -19.83 -20.59
CA MET A 117 16.52 -20.61 -21.07
C MET A 117 16.12 -21.63 -22.13
N LEU A 118 15.01 -22.36 -21.91
CA LEU A 118 14.50 -23.32 -22.87
C LEU A 118 14.02 -22.65 -24.17
N LYS A 119 13.36 -21.48 -24.09
CA LYS A 119 12.98 -20.69 -25.27
C LYS A 119 14.19 -20.33 -26.14
N ARG A 120 15.24 -19.77 -25.52
CA ARG A 120 16.49 -19.43 -26.22
C ARG A 120 17.19 -20.65 -26.81
N LEU A 121 17.19 -21.78 -26.10
CA LEU A 121 17.74 -23.03 -26.61
C LEU A 121 16.93 -23.51 -27.82
N GLY A 122 15.60 -23.52 -27.73
CA GLY A 122 14.70 -23.88 -28.82
C GLY A 122 14.90 -23.01 -30.07
N ASP A 123 15.07 -21.70 -29.90
CA ASP A 123 15.39 -20.77 -30.99
C ASP A 123 16.70 -21.14 -31.67
N LYS A 124 17.75 -21.42 -30.88
CA LYS A 124 19.05 -21.85 -31.42
C LYS A 124 18.94 -23.19 -32.16
N CYS A 125 18.20 -24.15 -31.63
CA CYS A 125 17.99 -25.44 -32.29
C CYS A 125 17.30 -25.27 -33.65
N ARG A 126 16.25 -24.44 -33.70
CA ARG A 126 15.52 -24.14 -34.95
C ARG A 126 16.41 -23.44 -35.98
N ASN A 127 17.19 -22.45 -35.54
CA ASN A 127 18.05 -21.67 -36.44
C ASN A 127 19.27 -22.45 -36.93
N ALA A 128 19.87 -23.29 -36.08
CA ALA A 128 21.03 -24.10 -36.45
C ALA A 128 20.63 -25.44 -37.11
N ASN A 129 19.35 -25.79 -37.08
CA ASN A 129 18.81 -27.10 -37.45
C ASN A 129 19.54 -28.28 -36.77
N ALA A 130 20.11 -28.01 -35.58
CA ALA A 130 20.92 -28.93 -34.80
C ALA A 130 20.89 -28.50 -33.32
N LEU A 131 21.02 -29.46 -32.40
CA LEU A 131 21.08 -29.18 -30.96
C LEU A 131 22.47 -28.59 -30.62
N PRO A 132 22.56 -27.36 -30.10
CA PRO A 132 23.84 -26.80 -29.70
C PRO A 132 24.38 -27.53 -28.47
N HIS A 133 25.70 -27.53 -28.31
CA HIS A 133 26.36 -28.11 -27.14
C HIS A 133 25.92 -27.40 -25.86
N VAL A 134 25.22 -28.12 -24.98
CA VAL A 134 24.73 -27.63 -23.69
C VAL A 134 25.05 -28.63 -22.59
N ASN A 135 25.19 -28.15 -21.36
CA ASN A 135 25.36 -29.04 -20.21
C ASN A 135 24.06 -29.84 -19.98
N ALA A 136 24.15 -31.16 -20.10
CA ALA A 136 23.01 -32.07 -19.98
C ALA A 136 22.35 -32.02 -18.58
N GLY A 137 23.14 -31.83 -17.52
CA GLY A 137 22.62 -31.71 -16.16
C GLY A 137 21.80 -30.42 -15.96
N VAL A 138 22.26 -29.31 -16.53
CA VAL A 138 21.50 -28.05 -16.50
C VAL A 138 20.21 -28.19 -17.29
N LEU A 139 20.26 -28.81 -18.48
CA LEU A 139 19.06 -29.04 -19.29
C LEU A 139 18.03 -29.91 -18.57
N ASP A 140 18.46 -30.97 -17.90
CA ASP A 140 17.58 -31.85 -17.14
C ASP A 140 16.89 -31.11 -15.98
N VAL A 141 17.63 -30.27 -15.24
CA VAL A 141 17.05 -29.43 -14.19
C VAL A 141 16.01 -28.46 -14.75
N LEU A 142 16.30 -27.79 -15.87
CA LEU A 142 15.37 -26.86 -16.51
C LEU A 142 14.07 -27.57 -16.93
N LEU A 143 14.18 -28.73 -17.55
CA LEU A 143 13.04 -29.55 -17.96
C LEU A 143 12.24 -30.07 -16.76
N SER A 144 12.92 -30.47 -15.67
CA SER A 144 12.28 -30.90 -14.42
C SER A 144 11.48 -29.76 -13.76
N VAL A 145 12.06 -28.56 -13.71
CA VAL A 145 11.39 -27.35 -13.18
C VAL A 145 10.15 -27.00 -14.00
N CYS A 146 10.24 -27.00 -15.33
CA CYS A 146 9.10 -26.69 -16.19
C CYS A 146 8.00 -27.76 -16.11
N ARG A 147 8.34 -29.05 -15.98
CA ARG A 147 7.37 -30.14 -15.76
C ARG A 147 6.62 -29.96 -14.44
N LYS A 148 7.33 -29.67 -13.34
CA LYS A 148 6.70 -29.39 -12.05
C LYS A 148 5.73 -28.20 -12.10
N ARG A 149 6.02 -27.17 -12.92
CA ARG A 149 5.08 -26.06 -13.12
C ARG A 149 3.82 -26.48 -13.86
N GLN A 150 3.93 -27.39 -14.82
CA GLN A 150 2.76 -27.94 -15.54
C GLN A 150 1.89 -28.82 -14.62
N GLU A 151 2.47 -29.37 -13.56
CA GLU A 151 1.76 -30.13 -12.52
C GLU A 151 1.13 -29.22 -11.45
N ILE A 152 1.62 -27.98 -11.30
CA ILE A 152 0.95 -26.97 -10.47
C ILE A 152 -0.35 -26.58 -11.19
N LEU A 153 -1.43 -26.52 -10.39
CA LEU A 153 -2.82 -26.36 -10.83
C LEU A 153 -2.97 -25.37 -12.00
N PRO A 154 -3.86 -25.66 -12.97
CA PRO A 154 -4.08 -24.80 -14.13
C PRO A 154 -4.46 -23.37 -13.71
N ASP A 155 -4.14 -22.40 -14.58
CA ASP A 155 -4.21 -20.95 -14.25
C ASP A 155 -5.60 -20.54 -13.71
N ASP A 156 -6.67 -21.21 -14.13
CA ASP A 156 -8.05 -21.03 -13.63
C ASP A 156 -8.25 -21.37 -12.15
N ILE A 157 -7.44 -22.28 -11.61
CA ILE A 157 -7.43 -22.62 -10.18
C ILE A 157 -6.51 -21.68 -9.39
N LEU A 158 -5.40 -21.23 -9.97
CA LEU A 158 -4.50 -20.25 -9.33
C LEU A 158 -5.12 -18.85 -9.26
N ASP A 159 -5.91 -18.47 -10.27
CA ASP A 159 -6.64 -17.20 -10.33
C ASP A 159 -7.98 -17.26 -9.58
N ASN A 160 -8.40 -18.42 -9.06
CA ASN A 160 -9.61 -18.56 -8.26
C ASN A 160 -9.36 -18.02 -6.84
N PRO A 161 -9.95 -16.87 -6.46
CA PRO A 161 -9.75 -16.27 -5.14
C PRO A 161 -10.30 -17.14 -3.99
N LEU A 162 -11.14 -18.13 -4.29
CA LEU A 162 -11.70 -19.09 -3.34
C LEU A 162 -10.83 -20.36 -3.17
N ALA A 163 -9.84 -20.58 -4.06
CA ALA A 163 -8.93 -21.72 -4.00
C ALA A 163 -7.67 -21.45 -3.15
N CYS A 164 -7.40 -20.20 -2.78
CA CYS A 164 -6.35 -19.84 -1.84
C CYS A 164 -6.73 -20.28 -0.42
N GLY A 165 -6.42 -21.53 -0.08
CA GLY A 165 -6.30 -21.94 1.32
C GLY A 165 -5.20 -21.12 2.01
N THR A 166 -5.39 -20.80 3.30
CA THR A 166 -4.42 -20.04 4.12
C THR A 166 -3.12 -20.79 4.39
N ASP A 167 -3.00 -22.03 3.93
CA ASP A 167 -1.89 -22.91 4.23
C ASP A 167 -0.71 -22.66 3.29
N ALA A 168 0.43 -22.33 3.88
CA ALA A 168 1.65 -22.04 3.13
C ALA A 168 2.14 -23.29 2.38
N ILE A 169 2.21 -23.22 1.05
CA ILE A 169 2.85 -24.25 0.23
C ILE A 169 4.36 -24.20 0.49
N HIS A 170 4.84 -25.03 1.42
CA HIS A 170 6.26 -25.26 1.65
C HIS A 170 6.80 -26.29 0.66
N MET A 171 7.57 -25.85 -0.34
CA MET A 171 8.39 -26.75 -1.17
C MET A 171 9.87 -26.47 -0.96
N LEU A 172 10.55 -27.40 -0.28
CA LEU A 172 12.00 -27.38 -0.04
C LEU A 172 12.74 -27.81 -1.31
N PHE A 173 13.37 -26.86 -2.03
CA PHE A 173 14.39 -27.19 -3.03
C PHE A 173 15.51 -26.14 -3.01
N ASN A 174 16.72 -26.58 -2.65
CA ASN A 174 17.95 -25.79 -2.55
C ASN A 174 18.50 -25.44 -3.96
N TRP A 175 18.64 -24.15 -4.26
CA TRP A 175 19.11 -23.61 -5.55
C TRP A 175 20.46 -22.87 -5.46
N GLY A 176 21.18 -22.99 -4.35
CA GLY A 176 22.41 -22.23 -4.11
C GLY A 176 23.63 -22.58 -4.97
N ALA A 177 23.47 -23.35 -6.07
CA ALA A 177 24.60 -23.87 -6.85
C ALA A 177 24.37 -23.94 -8.38
N ILE A 178 23.40 -23.19 -8.94
CA ILE A 178 23.21 -23.06 -10.40
C ILE A 178 23.48 -21.62 -10.80
#